data_AF-A0A3L6FIT1-F1
#
_entry.id   AF-A0A3L6FIT1-F1
#
_cell.length_a   1.000
_cell.length_b   1.000
_cell.length_c   1.000
_cell.angle_alpha   90.00
_cell.angle_beta   90.00
_cell.angle_gamma   90.00
#
_symmetry.space_group_name_H-M   'P 1'
#
loop_
_entity.id
_entity.type
_entity.pdbx_description
1 polymer ?
#
loop_
_entity_poly.entity_id
_entity_poly.type
_entity_poly.pdbx_seq_one_letter_code
_entity_poly.pdbx_strand_id
1 'polypeptide(L)' 'MESVISDYRYIDGINIAHGGHTNVTLFRYGEGSVNRKRKLEETWTLEEADFSVQCARPHHGLLSAAGRPQGGRRSE' A
#
# COMPACT_ATOMS: atom_id res chain seq x y z
N MET A 1 18.24 -4.70 19.69
CA MET A 1 17.08 -4.98 18.83
C MET A 1 17.62 -5.15 17.45
N GLU A 2 17.24 -6.23 16.78
CA GLU A 2 17.66 -6.53 15.41
C GLU A 2 16.41 -6.91 14.59
N SER A 3 16.38 -6.48 13.34
CA SER A 3 15.32 -6.83 12.39
C SER A 3 15.97 -7.02 11.03
N VAL A 4 15.60 -8.11 10.35
CA VAL A 4 16.12 -8.51 9.05
C VAL A 4 14.93 -8.74 8.13
N ILE A 5 14.96 -8.11 6.97
CA ILE A 5 14.02 -8.34 5.88
C ILE A 5 14.74 -9.16 4.81
N SER A 6 14.06 -10.15 4.26
CA SER A 6 14.65 -11.15 3.38
C SER A 6 13.64 -11.62 2.33
N ASP A 7 14.09 -12.49 1.43
CA ASP A 7 13.24 -13.14 0.43
C ASP A 7 12.51 -12.15 -0.48
N TYR A 8 13.29 -11.22 -1.04
CA TYR A 8 12.80 -10.26 -2.02
C TYR A 8 12.51 -10.97 -3.35
N ARG A 9 11.25 -10.88 -3.80
CA ARG A 9 10.79 -11.44 -5.08
C ARG A 9 9.99 -10.39 -5.83
N TYR A 10 10.07 -10.45 -7.15
CA TYR A 10 9.27 -9.59 -8.01
C TYR A 10 7.87 -10.17 -8.19
N ILE A 11 6.85 -9.38 -7.84
CA ILE A 11 5.43 -9.62 -8.17
C ILE A 11 5.00 -8.44 -9.05
N ASP A 12 4.53 -8.72 -10.27
CA ASP A 12 4.12 -7.71 -11.26
C ASP A 12 5.16 -6.61 -11.51
N GLY A 13 6.45 -6.96 -11.47
CA GLY A 13 7.56 -6.01 -11.64
C GLY A 13 7.88 -5.16 -10.41
N ILE A 14 7.19 -5.37 -9.29
CA ILE A 14 7.44 -4.70 -8.00
C ILE A 14 8.22 -5.66 -7.10
N ASN A 15 9.32 -5.18 -6.52
CA ASN A 15 10.14 -5.99 -5.61
C ASN A 15 9.56 -5.99 -4.19
N ILE A 16 9.12 -7.15 -3.70
CA ILE A 16 8.43 -7.31 -2.41
C ILE A 16 9.20 -8.32 -1.55
N ALA A 17 9.39 -8.00 -0.28
CA ALA A 17 9.95 -8.94 0.70
C ALA A 17 8.90 -9.97 1.14
N HIS A 18 9.23 -11.24 1.04
CA HIS A 18 8.34 -12.35 1.41
C HIS A 18 8.69 -12.98 2.75
N GLY A 19 9.71 -12.47 3.44
CA GLY A 19 10.04 -12.95 4.76
C GLY A 19 10.86 -11.98 5.58
N GLY A 20 10.82 -12.19 6.89
CA GLY A 20 11.65 -11.43 7.79
C GLY A 20 11.67 -12.00 9.19
N HIS A 21 12.59 -11.45 9.97
CA HIS A 21 12.87 -11.87 11.32
C HIS A 21 13.12 -10.66 12.20
N THR A 22 12.51 -10.59 13.38
CA THR A 22 12.71 -9.50 14.33
C THR A 22 12.93 -10.04 15.73
N ASN A 23 14.02 -9.59 16.37
CA ASN A 23 14.36 -9.90 17.74
C ASN A 23 14.38 -8.63 18.59
N VAL A 24 13.57 -8.63 19.64
CA VAL A 24 13.52 -7.54 20.62
C VAL A 24 13.69 -8.06 22.04
N THR A 25 14.34 -7.26 22.87
CA THR A 25 14.43 -7.51 24.31
C THR A 25 13.67 -6.40 25.03
N LEU A 26 12.63 -6.77 25.75
CA LEU A 26 11.87 -5.86 26.61
C LEU A 26 12.48 -5.86 28.01
N PHE A 27 12.79 -4.68 28.51
CA PHE A 27 13.25 -4.44 29.87
C PHE A 27 12.18 -3.66 30.63
N ARG A 28 11.76 -4.18 31.79
CA ARG A 28 10.89 -3.44 32.71
C ARG A 28 11.74 -2.87 33.84
N TYR A 29 11.63 -1.55 34.05
CA TYR A 29 12.29 -0.81 35.13
C TYR A 29 11.23 -0.14 36.02
N GLY A 30 11.52 0.05 37.32
CA GLY A 30 10.61 0.66 38.32
C GLY A 30 10.70 0.05 39.72
N GLU A 31 10.17 0.73 40.73
CA GLU A 31 10.12 0.24 42.11
C GLU A 31 9.23 -1.03 42.20
N GLY A 32 9.74 -2.09 42.83
CA GLY A 32 9.10 -3.42 42.82
C GLY A 32 9.27 -4.21 41.52
N SER A 33 9.95 -3.67 40.50
CA SER A 33 10.32 -4.45 39.32
C SER A 33 11.54 -5.33 39.64
N VAL A 34 11.30 -6.62 39.85
CA VAL A 34 12.34 -7.63 39.71
C VAL A 34 12.82 -7.53 38.26
N ASN A 35 14.13 -7.33 38.04
CA ASN A 35 14.80 -7.23 36.73
C ASN A 35 14.27 -8.27 35.71
N ARG A 36 13.14 -7.96 35.07
CA ARG A 36 12.41 -8.90 34.23
C ARG A 36 12.75 -8.56 32.79
N LYS A 37 13.67 -9.35 32.25
CA LYS A 37 13.99 -9.38 30.83
C LYS A 37 13.05 -10.35 30.12
N ARG A 38 12.41 -9.92 29.04
CA ARG A 38 11.73 -10.81 28.10
C ARG A 38 12.36 -10.66 26.73
N LYS A 39 12.63 -11.79 26.08
CA LYS A 39 12.98 -11.83 24.65
C LYS A 39 11.71 -12.12 23.86
N LEU A 40 11.54 -11.45 22.74
CA LEU A 40 10.50 -11.70 21.77
C LEU A 40 11.18 -11.87 20.41
N GLU A 41 10.89 -12.98 19.75
CA GLU A 41 11.40 -13.37 18.45
C GLU A 41 10.19 -13.56 17.53
N GLU A 42 10.20 -12.90 16.39
CA GLU A 42 9.12 -12.97 15.40
C GLU A 42 9.72 -13.36 14.05
N THR A 43 9.18 -14.42 13.44
CA THR A 43 9.44 -14.80 12.05
C THR A 43 8.14 -14.66 11.28
N TRP A 44 8.16 -13.96 10.15
CA TRP A 44 7.01 -13.80 9.28
C TRP A 44 7.34 -14.23 7.85
N THR A 45 6.34 -14.76 7.17
CA THR A 45 6.39 -15.19 5.77
C THR A 45 5.13 -14.71 5.06
N LEU A 46 5.28 -14.22 3.83
CA LEU A 46 4.18 -13.78 2.99
C LEU A 46 4.00 -14.79 1.85
N GLU A 47 2.81 -15.40 1.76
CA GLU A 47 2.53 -16.42 0.74
C GLU A 47 2.02 -15.79 -0.56
N GLU A 48 1.13 -14.80 -0.47
CA GLU A 48 0.49 -14.16 -1.62
C GLU A 48 0.40 -12.64 -1.42
N ALA A 49 0.62 -11.88 -2.50
CA ALA A 49 0.39 -10.44 -2.60
C ALA A 49 -0.32 -10.13 -3.92
N ASP A 50 -1.38 -9.33 -3.84
CA ASP A 50 -2.15 -8.84 -5.00
C ASP A 50 -2.28 -7.31 -4.92
N PHE A 51 -2.23 -6.64 -6.08
CA PHE A 51 -2.32 -5.20 -6.19
C PHE A 51 -3.67 -4.77 -6.77
N SER A 52 -4.62 -4.42 -5.90
CA SER A 52 -5.93 -3.91 -6.32
C SER A 52 -5.91 -2.41 -6.68
N VAL A 53 -4.97 -1.97 -7.53
CA VAL A 53 -4.88 -0.56 -7.93
C VAL A 53 -5.97 -0.26 -8.97
N GLN A 54 -7.15 0.14 -8.50
CA GLN A 54 -8.19 0.67 -9.37
C GLN A 54 -7.97 2.17 -9.59
N CYS A 55 -7.54 2.54 -10.80
CA CYS A 55 -7.59 3.93 -11.24
C CYS A 55 -9.07 4.32 -11.44
N ALA A 56 -9.60 5.18 -10.57
CA ALA A 56 -10.89 5.80 -10.81
C ALA A 56 -10.79 6.61 -12.10
N ARG A 57 -11.55 6.22 -13.14
CA ARG A 57 -11.57 6.98 -14.38
C ARG A 57 -12.02 8.42 -14.07
N PRO A 58 -11.35 9.44 -14.63
CA PRO A 58 -11.96 10.76 -14.66
C PRO A 58 -13.26 10.62 -15.45
N HIS A 59 -14.38 11.03 -14.83
CA HIS A 59 -15.67 11.14 -15.50
C HIS A 59 -15.54 12.14 -16.65
N HIS A 60 -15.20 11.67 -17.85
CA HIS A 60 -15.25 12.46 -19.07
C HIS A 60 -16.69 12.46 -19.59
N GLY A 61 -17.56 13.19 -18.88
CA GLY A 61 -18.98 13.24 -19.22
C GLY A 61 -19.62 14.51 -18.67
N LEU A 62 -19.32 15.64 -19.30
CA LEU A 62 -20.17 16.86 -19.38
C LEU A 62 -19.50 17.94 -20.25
N LEU A 63 -19.13 17.60 -21.49
CA LEU A 63 -18.87 18.60 -22.53
C LEU A 63 -19.62 18.20 -23.80
N SER A 64 -20.95 18.14 -23.70
CA SER A 64 -21.83 18.10 -24.87
C SER A 64 -23.09 18.88 -24.57
N ALA A 65 -23.04 20.21 -24.73
CA ALA A 65 -24.16 21.05 -25.16
C ALA A 65 -23.79 22.53 -25.11
N ALA A 66 -22.98 23.00 -26.07
CA ALA A 66 -22.98 24.43 -26.43
C ALA A 66 -22.45 24.60 -27.85
N GLY A 67 -23.32 24.40 -28.85
CA GLY A 67 -22.97 24.78 -30.22
C GLY A 67 -23.84 24.15 -31.30
N ARG A 68 -24.98 24.76 -31.58
CA ARG A 68 -25.32 25.25 -32.94
C ARG A 68 -26.69 25.95 -32.91
N PRO A 69 -26.75 27.28 -33.10
CA PRO A 69 -28.00 27.95 -33.38
C PRO A 69 -28.49 27.55 -34.77
N GLN A 70 -29.76 27.13 -34.86
CA GLN A 70 -30.48 27.02 -36.12
C GLN A 70 -30.74 28.44 -36.64
N GLY A 71 -30.26 28.76 -37.82
CA GLY A 71 -30.55 30.05 -38.44
C GLY A 71 -30.04 30.14 -39.87
N GLY A 72 -30.97 30.30 -40.81
CA GLY A 72 -30.68 30.85 -42.13
C GLY A 72 -31.11 30.00 -43.32
N ARG A 73 -32.41 29.94 -43.60
CA ARG A 73 -32.87 29.95 -44.99
C ARG A 73 -32.37 31.25 -45.62
N ARG A 74 -31.62 31.17 -46.71
CA ARG A 74 -31.59 32.21 -47.73
C ARG A 74 -31.62 31.54 -49.10
N SER A 75 -32.70 31.83 -49.81
CA SER A 75 -32.79 32.07 -51.26
C SER A 75 -31.52 32.79 -51.74
N GLU A 76 -30.95 32.53 -52.91
CA GLU A 76 -31.46 32.44 -54.27
C GLU A 76 -30.61 31.48 -55.12
#